data_AF-A0A959C5V0-F1
#
_entry.id   AF-A0A959C5V0-F1
#
_cell.length_a   1.000
_cell.length_b   1.000
_cell.length_c   1.000
_cell.angle_alpha   90.00
_cell.angle_beta   90.00
_cell.angle_gamma   90.00
#
_symmetry.space_group_name_H-M   'P 1'
#
loop_
_entity.id
_entity.type
_entity.pdbx_description
1 polymer ?
#
loop_
_entity_poly.entity_id
_entity_poly.type
_entity_poly.pdbx_seq_one_letter_code
_entity_poly.pdbx_strand_id
1 'polypeptide(L)'
;MHTCHTTLLCRGRLIDLSEPQVMGILNLTPDSFYDGGRHTLPESALRQTEIMLKAGAIFIDAGGASSRPGAEEVPVEAELSRVIPVIEAIVRCFPEAFISVDTWRAEVARAACEAGAGMVNDISAGRFDTAMYETLQTLGVPYVLMHMQGTPQTMQQDPHYQNVVNEVLEFF
;
A
#
# COMPACT_ATOMS: atom_id res chain seq x y z
N MET A 1 -0.32 -3.59 -35.73
CA MET A 1 -0.80 -4.08 -34.42
C MET A 1 -0.75 -2.90 -33.48
N HIS A 2 -1.89 -2.41 -32.99
CA HIS A 2 -1.88 -1.37 -31.95
C HIS A 2 -1.55 -2.05 -30.62
N THR A 3 -0.35 -1.84 -30.11
CA THR A 3 -0.05 -2.16 -28.71
C THR A 3 -0.88 -1.21 -27.86
N CYS A 4 -1.85 -1.76 -27.13
CA CYS A 4 -2.56 -1.00 -26.11
C CYS A 4 -1.57 -0.77 -24.97
N HIS A 5 -1.09 0.45 -24.80
CA HIS A 5 -0.22 0.82 -23.70
C HIS A 5 -1.09 1.09 -22.48
N THR A 6 -1.12 0.16 -21.53
CA THR A 6 -1.79 0.37 -20.25
C THR A 6 -0.92 1.31 -19.42
N THR A 7 -1.47 2.47 -19.05
CA THR A 7 -0.79 3.45 -18.19
C THR A 7 -1.57 3.70 -16.92
N LEU A 8 -0.86 4.00 -15.82
CA LEU A 8 -1.46 4.48 -14.57
C LEU A 8 -1.14 5.96 -14.38
N LEU A 9 -2.15 6.76 -14.05
CA LEU A 9 -1.97 8.16 -13.67
C LEU A 9 -1.74 8.25 -12.16
N CYS A 10 -0.48 8.41 -11.75
CA CYS A 10 -0.10 8.58 -10.35
C CYS A 10 0.40 10.02 -10.16
N ARG A 11 -0.32 10.83 -9.39
CA ARG A 11 0.04 12.23 -9.08
C ARG A 11 0.40 13.08 -10.32
N GLY A 12 -0.40 12.96 -11.38
CA GLY A 12 -0.19 13.71 -12.62
C GLY A 12 0.91 13.17 -13.55
N ARG A 13 1.55 12.06 -13.19
CA ARG A 13 2.54 11.37 -14.04
C ARG A 13 1.94 10.06 -14.56
N LEU A 14 2.16 9.78 -15.83
CA LEU A 14 1.81 8.50 -16.44
C LEU A 14 2.94 7.49 -16.20
N ILE A 15 2.58 6.33 -15.66
CA ILE A 15 3.46 5.18 -15.49
C ILE A 15 3.09 4.16 -16.55
N ASP A 16 4.05 3.80 -17.41
CA ASP A 16 3.86 2.78 -18.44
C ASP A 16 3.95 1.39 -17.82
N LEU A 17 2.92 0.57 -18.05
CA LEU A 17 2.87 -0.83 -17.60
C LEU A 17 3.14 -1.81 -18.75
N SER A 18 3.70 -1.34 -19.88
CA SER A 18 4.15 -2.19 -20.97
C SER A 18 5.26 -3.18 -20.55
N GLU A 19 6.00 -2.83 -19.49
CA GLU A 19 6.96 -3.70 -18.82
C GLU A 19 6.61 -3.85 -17.34
N PRO A 20 6.99 -4.98 -16.69
CA PRO A 20 6.79 -5.17 -15.27
C PRO A 20 7.42 -4.05 -14.44
N GLN A 21 6.64 -3.47 -13.54
CA GLN A 21 7.09 -2.44 -12.62
C GLN A 21 7.34 -3.03 -11.23
N VAL A 22 8.38 -2.55 -10.55
CA VAL A 22 8.75 -3.03 -9.21
C VAL A 22 8.20 -2.11 -8.14
N MET A 23 7.53 -2.73 -7.15
CA MET A 23 7.01 -2.08 -5.95
C MET A 23 7.80 -2.57 -4.72
N GLY A 24 8.53 -1.66 -4.09
CA GLY A 24 9.27 -1.93 -2.85
C GLY A 24 8.34 -1.89 -1.64
N ILE A 25 8.37 -2.92 -0.80
CA ILE A 25 7.50 -3.02 0.39
C ILE A 25 8.17 -2.36 1.59
N LEU A 26 7.56 -1.30 2.12
CA LEU A 26 8.03 -0.53 3.27
C LEU A 26 7.08 -0.73 4.47
N ASN A 27 7.38 -1.73 5.28
CA ASN A 27 6.63 -2.02 6.51
C ASN A 27 7.02 -1.05 7.63
N LEU A 28 6.07 -0.26 8.13
CA LEU A 28 6.26 0.77 9.16
C LEU A 28 5.83 0.31 10.56
N THR A 29 5.83 -1.00 10.79
CA THR A 29 5.55 -1.56 12.12
C THR A 29 6.80 -1.46 13.02
N PRO A 30 6.65 -1.38 14.36
CA PRO A 30 7.78 -1.25 15.29
C PRO A 30 8.84 -2.34 15.13
N ASP A 31 8.42 -3.57 14.82
CA ASP A 31 9.31 -4.72 14.64
C ASP A 31 10.15 -4.65 13.36
N SER A 32 9.75 -3.83 12.39
CA SER A 32 10.39 -3.76 11.06
C SER A 32 11.70 -2.95 11.05
N PHE A 33 11.92 -2.09 12.05
CA PHE A 33 13.10 -1.20 12.13
C PHE A 33 13.80 -1.26 13.49
N TYR A 34 13.69 -2.38 14.20
CA TYR A 34 14.35 -2.55 15.49
C TYR A 34 15.89 -2.65 15.32
N ASP A 35 16.56 -1.51 15.25
CA ASP A 35 18.03 -1.37 15.21
C ASP A 35 18.60 -0.96 16.59
N GLY A 36 17.96 -1.38 17.68
CA GLY A 36 18.42 -1.08 19.04
C GLY A 36 18.35 0.40 19.45
N GLY A 37 17.41 1.16 18.87
CA GLY A 37 17.11 2.55 19.26
C GLY A 37 17.98 3.63 18.62
N ARG A 38 18.76 3.31 17.57
CA ARG A 38 19.70 4.27 16.95
C ARG A 38 19.06 5.25 15.96
N HIS A 39 17.87 4.96 15.44
CA HIS A 39 17.22 5.75 14.39
C HIS A 39 15.74 5.96 14.68
N THR A 40 15.23 7.12 14.25
CA THR A 40 13.78 7.37 14.23
C THR A 40 13.13 6.58 13.10
N LEU A 41 11.84 6.24 13.25
CA LEU A 41 11.07 5.52 12.21
C LEU A 41 11.19 6.20 10.82
N PRO A 42 11.11 7.54 10.68
CA PRO A 42 11.32 8.21 9.39
C PRO A 42 12.74 8.05 8.82
N GLU A 43 13.80 8.12 9.62
CA GLU A 43 15.18 7.98 9.11
C GLU A 43 15.44 6.61 8.50
N SER A 44 15.06 5.54 9.22
CA SER A 44 15.22 4.18 8.71
C SER A 44 14.36 3.94 7.47
N ALA A 45 13.14 4.46 7.45
CA ALA A 45 12.25 4.37 6.29
C ALA A 45 12.81 5.09 5.06
N LEU A 46 13.41 6.28 5.23
CA LEU A 46 14.06 7.01 4.13
C LEU A 46 15.27 6.25 3.58
N ARG A 47 16.10 5.68 4.46
CA ARG A 47 17.25 4.87 4.03
C ARG A 47 16.81 3.64 3.25
N GLN A 48 15.78 2.94 3.73
CA GLN A 48 15.24 1.77 3.03
C GLN A 48 14.63 2.15 1.68
N THR A 49 13.92 3.28 1.63
CA THR A 49 13.37 3.83 0.38
C THR A 49 14.47 4.12 -0.63
N GLU A 50 15.56 4.79 -0.21
CA GLU A 50 16.70 5.07 -1.09
C GLU A 50 17.30 3.78 -1.68
N ILE A 51 17.44 2.73 -0.86
CA ILE A 51 17.93 1.43 -1.31
C ILE A 51 17.02 0.82 -2.38
N MET A 52 15.70 0.84 -2.16
CA MET A 52 14.71 0.31 -3.10
C MET A 52 14.73 1.07 -4.43
N LEU A 53 14.76 2.40 -4.39
CA LEU A 53 14.82 3.25 -5.58
C LEU A 53 16.12 2.99 -6.38
N LYS A 54 17.27 2.88 -5.70
CA LYS A 54 18.56 2.55 -6.34
C LYS A 54 18.56 1.13 -6.95
N ALA A 55 17.76 0.22 -6.42
CA ALA A 55 17.58 -1.13 -6.97
C ALA A 55 16.58 -1.17 -8.15
N GLY A 56 15.95 -0.05 -8.50
CA GLY A 56 15.04 0.07 -9.64
C GLY A 56 13.55 -0.05 -9.28
N ALA A 57 13.19 -0.02 -7.99
CA ALA A 57 11.78 0.14 -7.61
C ALA A 57 11.28 1.52 -8.06
N ILE A 58 10.08 1.54 -8.65
CA ILE A 58 9.40 2.80 -9.01
C ILE A 58 8.28 3.14 -8.02
N PHE A 59 7.67 2.11 -7.42
CA PHE A 59 6.68 2.24 -6.37
C PHE A 59 7.28 1.90 -5.00
N ILE A 60 6.80 2.58 -3.96
CA ILE A 60 7.05 2.26 -2.55
C ILE A 60 5.69 2.04 -1.90
N ASP A 61 5.42 0.84 -1.41
CA ASP A 61 4.18 0.48 -0.73
C ASP A 61 4.36 0.58 0.78
N ALA A 62 3.77 1.61 1.38
CA ALA A 62 3.96 1.95 2.78
C ALA A 62 2.77 1.45 3.62
N GLY A 63 3.03 0.51 4.53
CA GLY A 63 2.00 -0.10 5.39
C GLY A 63 2.31 0.08 6.87
N GLY A 64 1.35 0.63 7.63
CA GLY A 64 1.48 0.86 9.09
C GLY A 64 0.85 -0.21 9.98
N ALA A 65 0.03 -1.08 9.38
CA ALA A 65 -0.66 -2.19 10.02
C ALA A 65 -0.16 -3.52 9.43
N SER A 66 0.01 -4.54 10.27
CA SER A 66 0.43 -5.86 9.79
C SER A 66 -0.78 -6.68 9.34
N SER A 67 -0.71 -7.22 8.14
CA SER A 67 -1.66 -8.19 7.59
C SER A 67 -1.23 -9.65 7.81
N ARG A 68 -0.18 -9.89 8.62
CA ARG A 68 0.32 -11.23 8.90
C ARG A 68 -0.68 -12.02 9.75
N PRO A 69 -0.81 -13.35 9.55
CA PRO A 69 -1.65 -14.18 10.39
C PRO A 69 -1.29 -14.02 11.88
N GLY A 70 -2.30 -13.78 12.72
CA GLY A 70 -2.13 -13.56 14.16
C GLY A 70 -1.62 -12.17 14.57
N ALA A 71 -1.46 -11.23 13.63
CA ALA A 71 -1.15 -9.84 13.98
C ALA A 71 -2.30 -9.19 14.77
N GLU A 72 -1.95 -8.47 15.82
CA GLU A 72 -2.91 -7.67 16.58
C GLU A 72 -3.41 -6.50 15.72
N GLU A 73 -4.70 -6.18 15.88
CA GLU A 73 -5.27 -5.02 15.24
C GLU A 73 -4.68 -3.74 15.86
N VAL A 74 -4.17 -2.87 15.01
CA VAL A 74 -3.58 -1.60 15.41
C VAL A 74 -4.67 -0.53 15.34
N PRO A 75 -4.86 0.36 16.33
CA PRO A 75 -5.79 1.48 16.22
C PRO A 75 -5.50 2.38 15.02
N VAL A 76 -6.52 3.02 14.45
CA VAL A 76 -6.37 3.88 13.25
C VAL A 76 -5.37 5.01 13.50
N GLU A 77 -5.37 5.60 14.69
CA GLU A 77 -4.47 6.69 15.09
C GLU A 77 -3.00 6.22 15.14
N ALA A 78 -2.78 4.97 15.53
CA ALA A 78 -1.45 4.37 15.56
C ALA A 78 -0.96 4.07 14.14
N GLU A 79 -1.83 3.69 13.21
CA GLU A 79 -1.48 3.53 11.79
C GLU A 79 -1.17 4.89 11.14
N LEU A 80 -2.02 5.90 11.35
CA LEU A 80 -1.82 7.27 10.89
C LEU A 80 -0.47 7.84 11.36
N SER A 81 -0.17 7.73 12.66
CA SER A 81 1.09 8.26 13.22
C SER A 81 2.34 7.56 12.70
N ARG A 82 2.23 6.35 12.17
CA ARG A 82 3.34 5.62 11.52
C ARG A 82 3.49 6.00 10.06
N VAL A 83 2.39 6.06 9.32
CA VAL A 83 2.38 6.19 7.86
C VAL A 83 2.60 7.64 7.42
N ILE A 84 1.83 8.58 7.98
CA ILE A 84 1.78 9.96 7.46
C ILE A 84 3.14 10.66 7.51
N PRO A 85 3.88 10.70 8.64
CA PRO A 85 5.16 11.40 8.70
C PRO A 85 6.21 10.80 7.75
N VAL A 86 6.13 9.49 7.49
CA VAL A 86 7.05 8.79 6.58
C VAL A 86 6.74 9.14 5.13
N ILE A 87 5.46 9.13 4.74
CA ILE A 87 5.05 9.53 3.38
C ILE A 87 5.49 10.96 3.09
N GLU A 88 5.22 11.91 4.00
CA GLU A 88 5.65 13.31 3.85
C GLU A 88 7.17 13.43 3.70
N ALA A 89 7.92 12.65 4.48
CA ALA A 89 9.38 12.63 4.40
C ALA A 89 9.88 12.07 3.06
N ILE A 90 9.29 10.97 2.57
CA ILE A 90 9.65 10.37 1.28
C ILE A 90 9.34 11.33 0.15
N VAL A 91 8.16 11.95 0.12
CA VAL A 91 7.79 12.93 -0.92
C VAL A 91 8.77 14.10 -0.97
N ARG A 92 9.26 14.55 0.18
CA ARG A 92 10.24 15.65 0.27
C ARG A 92 11.64 15.24 -0.18
N CYS A 93 12.07 14.02 0.14
CA CYS A 93 13.44 13.54 -0.11
C CYS A 93 13.60 12.86 -1.48
N PHE A 94 12.55 12.22 -1.99
CA PHE A 94 12.52 11.42 -3.21
C PHE A 94 11.27 11.79 -4.04
N PRO A 95 11.20 13.01 -4.61
CA PRO A 95 10.03 13.50 -5.33
C PRO A 95 9.66 12.65 -6.57
N GLU A 96 10.58 11.82 -7.05
CA GLU A 96 10.39 10.88 -8.14
C GLU A 96 9.66 9.59 -7.73
N ALA A 97 9.66 9.24 -6.44
CA ALA A 97 9.08 8.01 -5.93
C ALA A 97 7.55 8.03 -5.99
N PHE A 98 6.94 6.96 -6.48
CA PHE A 98 5.49 6.78 -6.41
C PHE A 98 5.12 6.00 -5.16
N ILE A 99 4.34 6.62 -4.28
CA ILE A 99 3.97 6.00 -3.02
C ILE A 99 2.59 5.38 -3.16
N SER A 100 2.49 4.10 -2.84
CA SER A 100 1.24 3.39 -2.53
C SER A 100 1.09 3.35 -1.02
N VAL A 101 -0.13 3.52 -0.50
CA VAL A 101 -0.44 3.25 0.90
C VAL A 101 -1.14 1.88 1.00
N ASP A 102 -0.55 0.97 1.77
CA ASP A 102 -1.15 -0.34 2.10
C ASP A 102 -2.06 -0.16 3.32
N THR A 103 -3.35 -0.03 3.06
CA THR A 103 -4.37 0.14 4.09
C THR A 103 -5.75 -0.27 3.60
N TRP A 104 -6.55 -0.82 4.52
CA TRP A 104 -7.98 -1.09 4.32
C TRP A 104 -8.88 -0.03 4.97
N ARG A 105 -8.31 1.06 5.49
CA ARG A 105 -9.02 2.12 6.22
C ARG A 105 -9.12 3.39 5.39
N ALA A 106 -10.33 3.86 5.16
CA ALA A 106 -10.61 5.03 4.33
C ALA A 106 -9.99 6.31 4.91
N GLU A 107 -9.95 6.44 6.23
CA GLU A 107 -9.31 7.58 6.90
C GLU A 107 -7.80 7.63 6.63
N VAL A 108 -7.12 6.47 6.72
CA VAL A 108 -5.68 6.36 6.44
C VAL A 108 -5.40 6.61 4.96
N ALA A 109 -6.21 6.04 4.06
CA ALA A 109 -6.09 6.25 2.63
C ALA A 109 -6.21 7.74 2.25
N ARG A 110 -7.18 8.45 2.84
CA ARG A 110 -7.39 9.89 2.64
C ARG A 110 -6.18 10.69 3.11
N ALA A 111 -5.78 10.52 4.37
CA ALA A 111 -4.68 11.27 4.95
C ALA A 111 -3.35 10.98 4.24
N ALA A 112 -3.11 9.73 3.83
CA ALA A 112 -1.92 9.35 3.09
C ALA A 112 -1.88 10.02 1.70
N CYS A 113 -3.01 10.09 0.99
CA CYS A 113 -3.07 10.77 -0.30
C CYS A 113 -2.89 12.30 -0.16
N GLU A 114 -3.44 12.91 0.90
CA GLU A 114 -3.19 14.32 1.24
C GLU A 114 -1.71 14.58 1.54
N ALA A 115 -1.03 13.65 2.20
CA ALA A 115 0.42 13.67 2.44
C ALA A 115 1.26 13.39 1.18
N GLY A 116 0.63 12.84 0.13
CA GLY A 116 1.25 12.63 -1.17
C GLY A 116 1.42 11.18 -1.62
N ALA A 117 0.70 10.22 -1.04
CA ALA A 117 0.46 8.94 -1.69
C ALA A 117 -0.26 9.16 -3.04
N GLY A 118 0.11 8.36 -4.03
CA GLY A 118 -0.46 8.41 -5.38
C GLY A 118 -1.29 7.19 -5.74
N MET A 119 -1.45 6.24 -4.83
CA MET A 119 -2.13 4.97 -5.02
C MET A 119 -2.59 4.42 -3.66
N VAL A 120 -3.70 3.70 -3.63
CA VAL A 120 -4.16 2.93 -2.47
C VAL A 120 -4.09 1.45 -2.79
N ASN A 121 -3.51 0.65 -1.89
CA ASN A 121 -3.47 -0.80 -1.95
C ASN A 121 -4.30 -1.36 -0.78
N ASP A 122 -5.43 -2.01 -1.08
CA ASP A 122 -6.36 -2.52 -0.07
C ASP A 122 -6.55 -4.03 -0.22
N ILE A 123 -5.99 -4.76 0.75
CA ILE A 123 -6.11 -6.21 0.85
C ILE A 123 -7.55 -6.71 1.02
N SER A 124 -8.46 -5.83 1.48
CA SER A 124 -9.87 -6.12 1.70
C SER A 124 -10.77 -5.77 0.54
N ALA A 125 -10.25 -5.08 -0.49
CA ALA A 125 -11.04 -4.58 -1.61
C ALA A 125 -12.32 -3.84 -1.14
N GLY A 126 -12.17 -2.93 -0.18
CA GLY A 126 -13.24 -2.12 0.39
C GLY A 126 -14.23 -2.87 1.29
N ARG A 127 -14.01 -4.16 1.58
CA ARG A 127 -14.95 -4.95 2.41
C ARG A 127 -14.86 -4.60 3.89
N PHE A 128 -13.74 -4.06 4.35
CA PHE A 128 -13.53 -3.75 5.78
C PHE A 128 -13.89 -2.33 6.17
N ASP A 129 -13.96 -1.41 5.22
CA ASP A 129 -14.38 -0.04 5.44
C ASP A 129 -15.32 0.40 4.31
N THR A 130 -16.60 0.55 4.65
CA THR A 130 -17.66 0.92 3.70
C THR A 130 -17.44 2.31 3.10
N ALA A 131 -16.63 3.17 3.72
CA ALA A 131 -16.30 4.50 3.21
C ALA A 131 -15.15 4.48 2.19
N MET A 132 -14.49 3.34 1.95
CA MET A 132 -13.33 3.25 1.06
C MET A 132 -13.67 3.68 -0.37
N TYR A 133 -14.77 3.17 -0.95
CA TYR A 133 -15.15 3.50 -2.32
C TYR A 133 -15.51 4.99 -2.52
N GLU A 134 -16.25 5.59 -1.58
CA GLU A 134 -16.54 7.04 -1.62
C GLU A 134 -15.27 7.87 -1.49
N THR A 135 -14.34 7.42 -0.66
CA THR A 135 -13.03 8.05 -0.47
C THR A 135 -12.22 7.98 -1.76
N LEU A 136 -12.12 6.82 -2.40
CA LEU A 136 -11.41 6.64 -3.67
C LEU A 136 -12.01 7.46 -4.80
N GLN A 137 -13.34 7.56 -4.86
CA GLN A 137 -14.03 8.43 -5.83
C GLN A 137 -13.60 9.90 -5.68
N THR A 138 -13.43 10.36 -4.44
CA THR A 138 -12.99 11.72 -4.14
C THR A 138 -11.51 11.91 -4.44
N LEU A 139 -10.67 10.93 -4.10
CA LEU A 139 -9.22 11.00 -4.27
C LEU A 139 -8.78 10.91 -5.73
N GLY A 140 -9.49 10.14 -6.57
CA GLY A 140 -9.16 9.97 -7.99
C GLY A 140 -7.80 9.32 -8.23
N VAL A 141 -7.33 8.50 -7.29
CA VAL A 141 -6.05 7.77 -7.39
C VAL A 141 -6.26 6.32 -7.83
N PRO A 142 -5.27 5.69 -8.49
CA PRO A 142 -5.26 4.25 -8.73
C PRO A 142 -5.49 3.44 -7.45
N TYR A 143 -6.19 2.32 -7.61
CA TYR A 143 -6.61 1.45 -6.53
C TYR A 143 -6.28 -0.01 -6.85
N VAL A 144 -5.57 -0.67 -5.95
CA VAL A 144 -5.30 -2.12 -6.01
C VAL A 144 -6.32 -2.82 -5.13
N LEU A 145 -7.16 -3.64 -5.76
CA LEU A 145 -8.12 -4.51 -5.07
C LEU A 145 -7.52 -5.92 -4.93
N MET A 146 -7.47 -6.45 -3.71
CA MET A 146 -7.02 -7.82 -3.49
C MET A 146 -8.19 -8.75 -3.14
N HIS A 147 -8.15 -9.96 -3.70
CA HIS A 147 -9.01 -11.06 -3.27
C HIS A 147 -8.40 -11.78 -2.06
N MET A 148 -9.22 -12.06 -1.06
CA MET A 148 -8.87 -12.92 0.09
C MET A 148 -10.13 -13.59 0.66
N GLN A 149 -9.99 -14.81 1.18
CA GLN A 149 -11.00 -15.47 2.01
C GLN A 149 -10.75 -15.16 3.49
N GLY A 150 -11.82 -14.92 4.26
CA GLY A 150 -11.72 -14.64 5.70
C GLY A 150 -11.19 -13.23 5.99
N THR A 151 -10.30 -13.13 6.99
CA THR A 151 -9.65 -11.87 7.40
C THR A 151 -8.13 -12.02 7.37
N PRO A 152 -7.32 -10.94 7.44
CA PRO A 152 -5.86 -11.04 7.47
C PRO A 152 -5.33 -12.02 8.54
N GLN A 153 -6.04 -12.14 9.66
CA GLN A 153 -5.70 -13.06 10.75
C GLN A 153 -5.98 -14.54 10.40
N THR A 154 -6.99 -14.81 9.58
CA THR A 154 -7.50 -16.18 9.30
C THR A 154 -7.31 -16.63 7.86
N MET A 155 -6.93 -15.75 6.93
CA MET A 155 -6.88 -16.03 5.48
C MET A 155 -5.88 -17.14 5.09
N GLN A 156 -4.97 -17.51 5.99
CA GLN A 156 -4.03 -18.61 5.82
C GLN A 156 -4.44 -19.89 6.58
N GLN A 157 -5.56 -19.85 7.32
CA GLN A 157 -6.06 -20.97 8.10
C GLN A 157 -7.02 -21.81 7.25
N ASP A 158 -6.47 -22.83 6.58
CA ASP A 158 -7.21 -23.81 5.77
C ASP A 158 -8.16 -23.17 4.72
N PRO A 159 -7.68 -22.26 3.85
CA PRO A 159 -8.53 -21.68 2.81
C PRO A 159 -8.93 -22.78 1.80
N HIS A 160 -10.22 -22.91 1.56
CA HIS A 160 -10.77 -23.90 0.65
C HIS A 160 -11.52 -23.22 -0.49
N TYR A 161 -11.17 -23.59 -1.72
CA TYR A 161 -11.82 -23.16 -2.94
C TYR A 161 -12.35 -24.40 -3.68
N GLN A 162 -13.57 -24.32 -4.20
CA GLN A 162 -14.06 -25.31 -5.17
C GLN A 162 -13.34 -25.13 -6.51
N ASN A 163 -13.17 -23.88 -6.95
CA ASN A 163 -12.36 -23.48 -8.09
C ASN A 163 -11.85 -22.06 -7.88
N VAL A 164 -10.59 -21.96 -7.42
CA VAL A 164 -9.95 -20.68 -7.10
C VAL A 164 -9.95 -19.68 -8.27
N VAL A 165 -9.84 -20.15 -9.52
CA VAL A 165 -9.81 -19.25 -10.68
C VAL A 165 -11.19 -18.62 -10.87
N ASN A 166 -12.25 -19.43 -10.84
CA ASN A 166 -13.60 -18.92 -11.00
C ASN A 166 -14.01 -18.02 -9.84
N GLU A 167 -13.72 -18.42 -8.60
CA GLU A 167 -14.08 -17.66 -7.41
C GLU A 167 -13.37 -16.30 -7.36
N VAL A 168 -12.10 -16.23 -7.77
CA VAL A 168 -11.35 -14.96 -7.89
C VAL A 168 -11.91 -14.09 -9.01
N LEU A 169 -12.29 -14.67 -10.15
CA LEU A 169 -12.88 -13.93 -11.27
C LEU A 169 -14.29 -13.42 -10.96
N GLU A 170 -15.10 -14.16 -10.20
CA GLU A 170 -16.44 -13.76 -9.77
C GLU A 170 -16.41 -12.68 -8.68
N PHE A 171 -15.29 -12.58 -7.95
CA PHE A 171 -15.10 -11.56 -6.92
C PHE A 171 -14.93 -10.13 -7.50
N PHE A 172 -14.31 -10.00 -8.68
CA PHE A 172 -13.99 -8.72 -9.32
C PHE A 172 -14.98 -8.34 -10.43
#